data_AF-A0AAU9WTH3-F1
#
_entry.id   AF-A0AAU9WTH3-F1
#
_cell.length_a   1.000
_cell.length_b   1.000
_cell.length_c   1.000
_cell.angle_alpha   90.00
_cell.angle_beta   90.00
_cell.angle_gamma   90.00
#
_symmetry.space_group_name_H-M   'P 1'
#
loop_
_entity.id
_entity.type
_entity.pdbx_description
1 polymer ?
#
loop_
_entity_poly.entity_id
_entity_poly.type
_entity_poly.pdbx_seq_one_letter_code
_entity_poly.pdbx_strand_id
1 'polypeptide(L)'
;MDQCDTITIDPHKSGFCPYPAGALCYRDKLMNTFLQITTTVVYYHGDMTLGDIGIEGSKPGAAAAGVMLANRVIGLEKNGYGRILAECMFTAKIMYCLWVTLAQDDDTFVLETTKSLPKKYKKMSEKQQKEFIRERILGKSNEELVKDEEAMEYLLEVGPDTMIPCFSVNLKGNRSVEKCNEINLALFQDLCHTSSEQTARRVPMIVTASSLVPHKHSAAVPNFKKRLGLEHDNDTPVKYIITTCMDPWATSTEFLDDMGDILRNAILNAIGTCTDAKVLHNFVTTGVVNQENEVIASYIGDFNNVSKQYDNAVKLKFLHDKDAEKYISMQEKLLKARSEPQPIVFRSKRQRFHEIFFEESEYAGEKEKFDCFVGMPSDHDKNPFMSVKMKIIDVPRYEHFDKGDYPDHANYFMYGDKKSVFLFHIPTKSPDFFQVVQLDGVPDNVGTEKVVDLLLRYGTEVEIPSISGSPKIENGEVQDPLTKNKFDISFVGIDGAEVTSKVKIARKIWFSGTTV
;
A
#
# COMPACT_ATOMS: atom_id res chain seq x y z
N MET A 1 -20.70 33.89 -4.45
CA MET A 1 -19.31 33.94 -4.95
C MET A 1 -19.00 35.23 -5.70
N ASP A 2 -20.01 35.96 -6.16
CA ASP A 2 -19.95 37.26 -6.85
C ASP A 2 -19.57 38.47 -5.94
N GLN A 3 -19.38 38.23 -4.65
CA GLN A 3 -19.03 39.29 -3.69
C GLN A 3 -17.52 39.52 -3.55
N CYS A 4 -16.68 38.57 -4.00
CA CYS A 4 -15.23 38.71 -3.98
C CYS A 4 -14.75 39.65 -5.10
N ASP A 5 -13.74 40.48 -4.82
CA ASP A 5 -13.11 41.33 -5.86
C ASP A 5 -12.31 40.51 -6.87
N THR A 6 -11.64 39.45 -6.40
CA THR A 6 -10.87 38.52 -7.22
C THR A 6 -11.06 37.07 -6.78
N ILE A 7 -10.90 36.14 -7.72
CA ILE A 7 -10.95 34.69 -7.48
C ILE A 7 -9.79 34.03 -8.22
N THR A 8 -8.95 33.30 -7.50
CA THR A 8 -7.98 32.39 -8.11
C THR A 8 -8.61 31.01 -8.27
N ILE A 9 -8.53 30.45 -9.47
CA ILE A 9 -9.02 29.12 -9.80
C ILE A 9 -8.04 28.44 -10.75
N ASP A 10 -7.79 27.17 -10.53
CA ASP A 10 -6.75 26.45 -11.25
C ASP A 10 -7.36 25.33 -12.10
N PRO A 11 -7.51 25.53 -13.43
CA PRO A 11 -7.92 24.46 -14.34
C PRO A 11 -7.06 23.20 -14.24
N HIS A 12 -5.76 23.33 -13.97
CA HIS A 12 -4.88 22.16 -13.80
C HIS A 12 -5.00 21.44 -12.44
N LYS A 13 -5.94 21.87 -11.58
CA LYS A 13 -6.34 21.14 -10.38
C LYS A 13 -7.66 20.44 -10.69
N SER A 14 -8.76 20.85 -10.06
CA SER A 14 -10.09 20.24 -10.23
C SER A 14 -10.76 20.51 -11.59
N GLY A 15 -10.07 21.18 -12.53
CA GLY A 15 -10.52 21.35 -13.91
C GLY A 15 -10.00 20.28 -14.86
N PHE A 16 -9.26 19.26 -14.38
CA PHE A 16 -8.77 18.14 -15.18
C PHE A 16 -7.95 18.56 -16.42
N CYS A 17 -7.37 19.77 -16.40
CA CYS A 17 -6.50 20.25 -17.47
C CYS A 17 -5.04 19.87 -17.16
N PRO A 18 -4.20 19.57 -18.18
CA PRO A 18 -2.78 19.38 -17.94
C PRO A 18 -2.09 20.65 -17.42
N TYR A 19 -1.02 20.47 -16.66
CA TYR A 19 -0.12 21.57 -16.32
C TYR A 19 0.57 22.12 -17.58
N PRO A 20 0.85 23.44 -17.65
CA PRO A 20 0.43 24.51 -16.73
C PRO A 20 -0.91 25.15 -17.15
N ALA A 21 -1.82 25.38 -16.19
CA ALA A 21 -3.05 26.16 -16.39
C ALA A 21 -3.60 26.68 -15.04
N GLY A 22 -3.25 27.93 -14.68
CA GLY A 22 -3.84 28.68 -13.58
C GLY A 22 -4.65 29.88 -14.11
N ALA A 23 -5.59 30.38 -13.30
CA ALA A 23 -6.41 31.54 -13.69
C ALA A 23 -6.72 32.46 -12.50
N LEU A 24 -6.81 33.75 -12.82
CA LEU A 24 -7.27 34.80 -11.92
C LEU A 24 -8.45 35.53 -12.58
N CYS A 25 -9.57 35.59 -11.88
CA CYS A 25 -10.77 36.27 -12.33
C CYS A 25 -10.96 37.55 -11.52
N TYR A 26 -11.20 38.67 -12.20
CA TYR A 26 -11.56 39.94 -11.57
C TYR A 26 -13.06 40.15 -11.69
N ARG A 27 -13.70 40.59 -10.60
CA ARG A 27 -15.10 41.01 -10.63
C ARG A 27 -15.30 42.24 -11.51
N ASP A 28 -14.38 43.20 -11.41
CA ASP A 28 -14.35 44.40 -12.23
C ASP A 28 -13.10 44.42 -13.12
N LYS A 29 -13.31 44.48 -14.44
CA LYS A 29 -12.23 44.55 -15.43
C LYS A 29 -11.33 45.78 -15.26
N LEU A 30 -11.81 46.85 -14.61
CA LEU A 30 -10.99 48.03 -14.30
C LEU A 30 -9.78 47.68 -13.43
N MET A 31 -9.84 46.60 -12.65
CA MET A 31 -8.71 46.16 -11.83
C MET A 31 -7.47 45.79 -12.68
N ASN A 32 -7.65 45.44 -13.96
CA ASN A 32 -6.55 45.18 -14.88
C ASN A 32 -5.64 46.41 -15.09
N THR A 33 -6.15 47.64 -14.92
CA THR A 33 -5.36 48.86 -15.16
C THR A 33 -4.30 49.09 -14.08
N PHE A 34 -4.45 48.52 -12.88
CA PHE A 34 -3.45 48.64 -11.82
C PHE A 34 -2.17 47.85 -12.10
N LEU A 35 -2.28 46.77 -12.89
CA LEU A 35 -1.17 45.90 -13.23
C LEU A 35 -0.58 46.20 -14.61
N GLN A 36 -1.21 47.10 -15.37
CA GLN A 36 -0.81 47.37 -16.74
C GLN A 36 0.52 48.10 -16.77
N ILE A 37 1.54 47.46 -17.35
CA ILE A 37 2.80 48.13 -17.66
C ILE A 37 2.66 48.70 -19.07
N THR A 38 2.67 50.03 -19.19
CA THR A 38 2.59 50.72 -20.48
C THR A 38 3.93 50.60 -21.22
N THR A 39 4.19 49.47 -21.88
CA THR A 39 5.28 49.37 -22.87
C THR A 39 4.71 49.20 -24.27
N THR A 40 5.26 49.99 -25.20
CA THR A 40 4.78 50.21 -26.57
C THR A 40 5.21 49.10 -27.55
N VAL A 41 4.96 47.83 -27.22
CA VAL A 41 5.09 46.76 -28.22
C VAL A 41 3.75 46.62 -28.94
N VAL A 42 3.72 47.02 -30.21
CA VAL A 42 2.52 46.94 -31.05
C VAL A 42 2.42 45.54 -31.66
N TYR A 43 1.42 44.78 -31.24
CA TYR A 43 1.04 43.52 -31.87
C TYR A 43 0.02 43.79 -32.98
N TYR A 44 0.16 43.13 -34.13
CA TYR A 44 -0.67 43.36 -35.32
C TYR A 44 -2.12 42.83 -35.22
N HIS A 45 -2.47 42.12 -34.15
CA HIS A 45 -3.79 41.48 -33.96
C HIS A 45 -4.28 41.59 -32.51
N GLY A 46 -5.57 41.93 -32.33
CA GLY A 46 -6.27 42.00 -31.04
C GLY A 46 -6.33 43.41 -30.43
N ASP A 47 -7.46 43.76 -29.83
CA ASP A 47 -7.71 45.08 -29.21
C ASP A 47 -7.00 45.25 -27.85
N MET A 48 -6.48 44.16 -27.27
CA MET A 48 -5.83 44.13 -25.96
C MET A 48 -4.71 43.09 -25.91
N THR A 49 -3.53 43.51 -25.45
CA THR A 49 -2.38 42.63 -25.21
C THR A 49 -2.46 42.03 -23.80
N LEU A 50 -2.87 40.77 -23.68
CA LEU A 50 -2.93 40.05 -22.39
C LEU A 50 -1.55 39.78 -21.77
N GLY A 51 -0.46 40.02 -22.51
CA GLY A 51 0.91 40.01 -21.99
C GLY A 51 1.23 41.22 -21.10
N ASP A 52 0.48 42.32 -21.24
CA ASP A 52 0.70 43.56 -20.48
C ASP A 52 -0.15 43.61 -19.20
N ILE A 53 -0.99 42.59 -18.97
CA ILE A 53 -1.91 42.49 -17.84
C ILE A 53 -1.58 41.21 -17.07
N GLY A 54 -0.75 41.36 -16.03
CA GLY A 54 -0.35 40.26 -15.15
C GLY A 54 1.16 40.22 -14.90
N ILE A 55 1.61 39.13 -14.28
CA ILE A 55 3.02 38.91 -13.91
C ILE A 55 3.82 38.37 -15.11
N GLU A 56 3.19 37.57 -15.97
CA GLU A 56 3.83 36.87 -17.08
C GLU A 56 3.76 37.66 -18.40
N GLY A 57 4.83 37.58 -19.20
CA GLY A 57 4.89 38.08 -20.58
C GLY A 57 4.43 37.03 -21.61
N SER A 58 5.36 36.44 -22.36
CA SER A 58 5.06 35.35 -23.30
C SER A 58 4.44 34.16 -22.58
N LYS A 59 3.26 33.72 -23.03
CA LYS A 59 2.49 32.63 -22.41
C LYS A 59 1.86 31.72 -23.48
N PRO A 60 1.72 30.41 -23.24
CA PRO A 60 1.33 29.46 -24.28
C PRO A 60 -0.17 29.57 -24.61
N GLY A 61 -0.50 30.00 -25.83
CA GLY A 61 -1.87 29.98 -26.33
C GLY A 61 -2.51 28.58 -26.33
N ALA A 62 -1.69 27.53 -26.39
CA ALA A 62 -2.13 26.14 -26.28
C ALA A 62 -2.78 25.83 -24.91
N ALA A 63 -2.32 26.42 -23.81
CA ALA A 63 -2.93 26.22 -22.49
C ALA A 63 -4.36 26.81 -22.47
N ALA A 64 -4.53 28.03 -23.00
CA ALA A 64 -5.84 28.66 -23.13
C ALA A 64 -6.77 27.84 -24.04
N ALA A 65 -6.26 27.31 -25.16
CA ALA A 65 -7.02 26.44 -26.06
C ALA A 65 -7.44 25.13 -25.37
N GLY A 66 -6.55 24.51 -24.59
CA GLY A 66 -6.83 23.29 -23.82
C GLY A 66 -7.95 23.50 -22.79
N VAL A 67 -7.86 24.57 -21.99
CA VAL A 67 -8.92 24.93 -21.02
C VAL A 67 -10.24 25.26 -21.73
N MET A 68 -10.18 26.00 -22.84
CA MET A 68 -11.38 26.32 -23.62
C MET A 68 -12.06 25.06 -24.16
N LEU A 69 -11.28 24.12 -24.70
CA LEU A 69 -11.78 22.83 -25.18
C LEU A 69 -12.41 22.03 -24.04
N ALA A 70 -11.73 21.89 -22.91
CA ALA A 70 -12.25 21.21 -21.72
C ALA A 70 -13.59 21.81 -21.27
N ASN A 71 -13.68 23.14 -21.18
CA ASN A 71 -14.92 23.83 -20.80
C ASN A 71 -16.06 23.61 -21.79
N ARG A 72 -15.78 23.50 -23.10
CA ARG A 72 -16.80 23.25 -24.12
C ARG A 72 -17.25 21.80 -24.19
N VAL A 73 -16.34 20.86 -23.95
CA VAL A 73 -16.61 19.42 -24.03
C VAL A 73 -17.28 18.92 -22.75
N ILE A 74 -16.74 19.32 -21.59
CA ILE A 74 -17.25 18.90 -20.28
C ILE A 74 -18.46 19.74 -19.90
N GLY A 75 -18.39 21.07 -20.08
CA GLY A 75 -19.45 22.00 -19.67
C GLY A 75 -19.28 22.55 -18.26
N LEU A 76 -19.36 23.87 -18.10
CA LEU A 76 -19.26 24.59 -16.81
C LEU A 76 -20.61 24.65 -16.09
N GLU A 77 -21.28 23.51 -15.98
CA GLU A 77 -22.59 23.39 -15.37
C GLU A 77 -22.76 22.06 -14.62
N LYS A 78 -23.91 21.91 -13.95
CA LYS A 78 -24.22 20.75 -13.10
C LYS A 78 -24.14 19.39 -13.80
N ASN A 79 -24.44 19.34 -15.10
CA ASN A 79 -24.43 18.10 -15.87
C ASN A 79 -23.05 17.82 -16.53
N GLY A 80 -22.15 18.80 -16.47
CA GLY A 80 -20.78 18.74 -16.95
C GLY A 80 -19.80 18.50 -15.81
N TYR A 81 -18.97 19.51 -15.50
CA TYR A 81 -18.04 19.45 -14.36
C TYR A 81 -18.75 19.14 -13.04
N GLY A 82 -19.98 19.62 -12.86
CA GLY A 82 -20.75 19.30 -11.65
C GLY A 82 -20.96 17.81 -11.46
N ARG A 83 -21.12 17.04 -12.54
CA ARG A 83 -21.27 15.59 -12.47
C ARG A 83 -19.95 14.92 -12.13
N ILE A 84 -18.86 15.26 -12.84
CA ILE A 84 -17.53 14.67 -12.59
C ILE A 84 -17.10 14.93 -11.14
N LEU A 85 -17.21 16.18 -10.68
CA LEU A 85 -16.83 16.55 -9.33
C LEU A 85 -17.76 15.94 -8.26
N ALA A 86 -19.04 15.69 -8.59
CA ALA A 86 -19.93 14.98 -7.69
C ALA A 86 -19.51 13.51 -7.52
N GLU A 87 -19.08 12.82 -8.57
CA GLU A 87 -18.53 11.46 -8.46
C GLU A 87 -17.24 11.45 -7.62
N CYS A 88 -16.31 12.37 -7.87
CA CYS A 88 -15.09 12.49 -7.04
C CYS A 88 -15.41 12.81 -5.57
N MET A 89 -16.42 13.65 -5.31
CA MET A 89 -16.89 13.93 -3.96
C MET A 89 -17.51 12.69 -3.33
N PHE A 90 -18.32 11.92 -4.06
CA PHE A 90 -18.87 10.67 -3.59
C PHE A 90 -17.77 9.68 -3.20
N THR A 91 -16.76 9.48 -4.05
CA THR A 91 -15.53 8.72 -3.71
C THR A 91 -14.90 9.20 -2.40
N ALA A 92 -14.73 10.52 -2.24
CA ALA A 92 -14.15 11.11 -1.03
C ALA A 92 -14.98 10.82 0.24
N LYS A 93 -16.31 10.81 0.13
CA LYS A 93 -17.21 10.49 1.25
C LYS A 93 -17.15 9.01 1.61
N ILE A 94 -17.08 8.12 0.63
CA ILE A 94 -16.95 6.67 0.87
C ILE A 94 -15.58 6.34 1.46
N MET A 95 -14.49 6.90 0.92
CA MET A 95 -13.15 6.76 1.50
C MET A 95 -13.07 7.32 2.93
N TYR A 96 -13.72 8.45 3.21
CA TYR A 96 -13.83 8.95 4.59
C TYR A 96 -14.53 7.94 5.51
N CYS A 97 -15.63 7.35 5.05
CA CYS A 97 -16.37 6.32 5.78
C CYS A 97 -15.48 5.10 6.06
N LEU A 98 -14.70 4.65 5.07
CA LEU A 98 -13.72 3.60 5.24
C LEU A 98 -12.69 3.94 6.33
N TRP A 99 -12.07 5.13 6.26
CA TRP A 99 -11.09 5.59 7.25
C TRP A 99 -11.62 5.60 8.68
N VAL A 100 -12.81 6.17 8.91
CA VAL A 100 -13.35 6.32 10.27
C VAL A 100 -13.76 4.98 10.91
N THR A 101 -13.93 3.93 10.10
CA THR A 101 -14.29 2.57 10.55
C THR A 101 -13.18 1.54 10.41
N LEU A 102 -12.03 1.89 9.81
CA LEU A 102 -10.90 0.98 9.54
C LEU A 102 -10.32 0.36 10.81
N ALA A 103 -10.17 1.16 11.86
CA ALA A 103 -9.73 0.68 13.16
C ALA A 103 -10.85 -0.11 13.86
N GLN A 104 -10.52 -1.32 14.27
CA GLN A 104 -11.38 -2.24 14.99
C GLN A 104 -11.21 -2.08 16.52
N ASP A 105 -12.16 -2.62 17.28
CA ASP A 105 -12.20 -2.46 18.73
C ASP A 105 -11.01 -3.15 19.42
N ASP A 106 -10.50 -4.24 18.87
CA ASP A 106 -9.38 -5.04 19.38
C ASP A 106 -8.01 -4.63 18.83
N ASP A 107 -7.95 -3.66 17.91
CA ASP A 107 -6.69 -3.11 17.41
C ASP A 107 -5.89 -2.43 18.52
N THR A 108 -4.58 -2.35 18.35
CA THR A 108 -3.70 -1.58 19.24
C THR A 108 -3.61 -0.09 18.87
N PHE A 109 -4.25 0.30 17.77
CA PHE A 109 -4.22 1.66 17.23
C PHE A 109 -5.62 2.28 17.11
N VAL A 110 -5.63 3.59 16.90
CA VAL A 110 -6.78 4.40 16.53
C VAL A 110 -6.46 5.16 15.25
N LEU A 111 -7.49 5.38 14.43
CA LEU A 111 -7.42 6.24 13.25
C LEU A 111 -8.46 7.34 13.43
N GLU A 112 -8.00 8.59 13.41
CA GLU A 112 -8.88 9.76 13.50
C GLU A 112 -8.75 10.64 12.26
N THR A 113 -9.89 10.97 11.66
CA THR A 113 -9.97 11.89 10.54
C THR A 113 -9.90 13.34 11.01
N THR A 114 -9.31 14.22 10.18
CA THR A 114 -9.17 15.65 10.53
C THR A 114 -10.52 16.34 10.69
N LYS A 115 -11.49 15.97 9.84
CA LYS A 115 -12.93 16.26 10.01
C LYS A 115 -13.56 15.20 10.91
N SER A 116 -14.17 15.60 12.03
CA SER A 116 -14.91 14.68 12.90
C SER A 116 -16.22 14.21 12.26
N LEU A 117 -16.75 13.09 12.74
CA LEU A 117 -18.12 12.68 12.46
C LEU A 117 -19.12 13.81 12.80
N PRO A 118 -20.28 13.88 12.12
CA PRO A 118 -21.33 14.83 12.43
C PRO A 118 -21.82 14.70 13.89
N LYS A 119 -21.66 15.75 14.69
CA LYS A 119 -21.95 15.71 16.15
C LYS A 119 -23.41 15.42 16.51
N LYS A 120 -24.35 15.62 15.58
CA LYS A 120 -25.80 15.60 15.87
C LYS A 120 -26.62 14.87 14.82
N TYR A 121 -26.01 14.13 13.88
CA TYR A 121 -26.78 13.42 12.87
C TYR A 121 -27.78 12.48 13.54
N LYS A 122 -29.07 12.80 13.41
CA LYS A 122 -30.21 12.11 14.05
C LYS A 122 -29.99 11.70 15.53
N LYS A 123 -29.21 12.49 16.29
CA LYS A 123 -28.81 12.21 17.70
C LYS A 123 -28.02 10.90 17.90
N MET A 124 -27.45 10.32 16.84
CA MET A 124 -26.58 9.14 16.93
C MET A 124 -25.26 9.50 17.64
N SER A 125 -24.82 8.64 18.56
CA SER A 125 -23.46 8.66 19.09
C SER A 125 -22.43 8.32 18.01
N GLU A 126 -21.15 8.61 18.23
CA GLU A 126 -20.08 8.24 17.29
C GLU A 126 -20.03 6.73 17.04
N LYS A 127 -20.25 5.92 18.08
CA LYS A 127 -20.32 4.46 17.96
C LYS A 127 -21.46 4.03 17.03
N GLN A 128 -22.66 4.57 17.24
CA GLN A 128 -23.84 4.29 16.39
C GLN A 128 -23.63 4.74 14.95
N GLN A 129 -22.93 5.85 14.72
CA GLN A 129 -22.59 6.30 13.36
C GLN A 129 -21.60 5.35 12.68
N LYS A 130 -20.57 4.85 13.40
CA LYS A 130 -19.65 3.86 12.85
C LYS A 130 -20.35 2.53 12.53
N GLU A 131 -21.28 2.10 13.38
CA GLU A 131 -22.15 0.93 13.12
C GLU A 131 -23.01 1.17 11.87
N PHE A 132 -23.68 2.33 11.77
CA PHE A 132 -24.46 2.71 10.59
C PHE A 132 -23.63 2.68 9.31
N ILE A 133 -22.41 3.24 9.33
CA ILE A 133 -21.49 3.23 8.18
C ILE A 133 -21.18 1.78 7.74
N ARG A 134 -20.83 0.90 8.67
CA ARG A 134 -20.49 -0.50 8.37
C ARG A 134 -21.67 -1.28 7.80
N GLU A 135 -22.88 -1.03 8.29
CA GLU A 135 -24.07 -1.80 7.89
C GLU A 135 -24.72 -1.29 6.60
N ARG A 136 -24.71 0.03 6.40
CA ARG A 136 -25.54 0.71 5.39
C ARG A 136 -24.73 1.37 4.27
N ILE A 137 -23.42 1.57 4.45
CA ILE A 137 -22.58 2.28 3.49
C ILE A 137 -21.49 1.39 2.91
N LEU A 138 -20.62 0.86 3.76
CA LEU A 138 -19.51 0.00 3.31
C LEU A 138 -20.04 -1.37 2.87
N GLY A 139 -19.39 -1.97 1.88
CA GLY A 139 -19.84 -3.25 1.29
C GLY A 139 -21.11 -3.14 0.43
N LYS A 140 -21.60 -1.92 0.13
CA LYS A 140 -22.77 -1.71 -0.74
C LYS A 140 -22.33 -1.23 -2.12
N SER A 141 -23.04 -1.71 -3.15
CA SER A 141 -22.92 -1.18 -4.50
C SER A 141 -23.51 0.23 -4.60
N ASN A 142 -23.08 1.00 -5.60
CA ASN A 142 -23.63 2.33 -5.86
C ASN A 142 -25.15 2.28 -6.12
N GLU A 143 -25.63 1.23 -6.78
CA GLU A 143 -27.05 1.00 -7.05
C GLU A 143 -27.87 0.72 -5.80
N GLU A 144 -27.28 0.09 -4.78
CA GLU A 144 -27.91 -0.10 -3.47
C GLU A 144 -27.94 1.22 -2.69
N LEU A 145 -26.82 1.94 -2.65
CA LEU A 145 -26.70 3.21 -1.91
C LEU A 145 -27.70 4.25 -2.41
N VAL A 146 -27.84 4.42 -3.73
CA VAL A 146 -28.78 5.41 -4.30
C VAL A 146 -30.24 5.10 -3.94
N LYS A 147 -30.58 3.85 -3.64
CA LYS A 147 -31.93 3.45 -3.20
C LYS A 147 -32.13 3.61 -1.69
N ASP A 148 -31.05 3.74 -0.93
CA ASP A 148 -31.10 3.94 0.51
C ASP A 148 -31.09 5.45 0.82
N GLU A 149 -32.28 6.02 0.94
CA GLU A 149 -32.47 7.45 1.20
C GLU A 149 -31.75 7.94 2.47
N GLU A 150 -31.68 7.11 3.51
CA GLU A 150 -31.04 7.48 4.77
C GLU A 150 -29.51 7.41 4.68
N ALA A 151 -28.96 6.45 3.94
CA ALA A 151 -27.53 6.40 3.66
C ALA A 151 -27.10 7.62 2.82
N MET A 152 -27.89 7.98 1.80
CA MET A 152 -27.61 9.16 0.98
C MET A 152 -27.75 10.47 1.77
N GLU A 153 -28.74 10.59 2.65
CA GLU A 153 -28.87 11.72 3.58
C GLU A 153 -27.62 11.84 4.47
N TYR A 154 -27.12 10.72 4.99
CA TYR A 154 -25.91 10.71 5.80
C TYR A 154 -24.66 11.13 5.01
N LEU A 155 -24.51 10.64 3.77
CA LEU A 155 -23.37 10.96 2.90
C LEU A 155 -23.27 12.45 2.53
N LEU A 156 -24.39 13.18 2.55
CA LEU A 156 -24.40 14.63 2.40
C LEU A 156 -23.79 15.36 3.60
N GLU A 157 -23.89 14.79 4.81
CA GLU A 157 -23.48 15.41 6.07
C GLU A 157 -22.08 14.99 6.53
N VAL A 158 -21.70 13.73 6.30
CA VAL A 158 -20.44 13.13 6.79
C VAL A 158 -19.24 13.55 5.93
N GLY A 159 -18.02 13.45 6.46
CA GLY A 159 -16.81 13.59 5.65
C GLY A 159 -16.38 15.02 5.29
N PRO A 160 -15.35 15.16 4.45
CA PRO A 160 -14.73 16.46 4.16
C PRO A 160 -15.66 17.39 3.37
N ASP A 161 -15.37 18.70 3.44
CA ASP A 161 -16.13 19.73 2.69
C ASP A 161 -15.71 19.76 1.21
N THR A 162 -14.53 19.22 0.89
CA THR A 162 -13.96 19.05 -0.45
C THR A 162 -13.50 17.60 -0.64
N MET A 163 -12.98 17.24 -1.83
CA MET A 163 -12.61 15.86 -2.18
C MET A 163 -11.31 15.35 -1.50
N ILE A 164 -11.01 15.80 -0.29
CA ILE A 164 -9.73 15.56 0.41
C ILE A 164 -9.99 15.02 1.82
N PRO A 165 -10.32 13.72 1.96
CA PRO A 165 -10.27 13.06 3.25
C PRO A 165 -8.84 12.97 3.76
N CYS A 166 -8.67 13.23 5.04
CA CYS A 166 -7.37 13.23 5.73
C CYS A 166 -7.51 12.54 7.08
N PHE A 167 -6.46 11.88 7.53
CA PHE A 167 -6.44 11.18 8.81
C PHE A 167 -5.06 11.11 9.46
N SER A 168 -5.03 10.78 10.74
CA SER A 168 -3.81 10.41 11.47
C SER A 168 -4.04 9.12 12.23
N VAL A 169 -2.98 8.34 12.39
CA VAL A 169 -2.97 7.11 13.20
C VAL A 169 -2.21 7.35 14.51
N ASN A 170 -2.72 6.81 15.61
CA ASN A 170 -2.04 6.80 16.91
C ASN A 170 -2.20 5.45 17.61
N LEU A 171 -1.35 5.13 18.59
CA LEU A 171 -1.51 3.94 19.43
C LEU A 171 -2.53 4.21 20.56
N LYS A 172 -3.36 3.22 20.87
CA LYS A 172 -4.27 3.29 22.04
C LYS A 172 -3.43 3.52 23.31
N GLY A 173 -3.75 4.57 24.05
CA GLY A 173 -3.05 4.95 25.28
C GLY A 173 -1.76 5.78 25.07
N ASN A 174 -1.26 5.96 23.85
CA ASN A 174 -0.12 6.85 23.61
C ASN A 174 -0.56 8.33 23.67
N ARG A 175 0.13 9.10 24.51
CA ARG A 175 -0.08 10.55 24.66
C ARG A 175 0.98 11.42 23.95
N SER A 176 2.09 10.83 23.50
CA SER A 176 3.18 11.57 22.83
C SER A 176 2.82 11.91 21.38
N VAL A 177 2.85 13.20 21.06
CA VAL A 177 2.65 13.70 19.69
C VAL A 177 3.79 13.27 18.78
N GLU A 178 5.01 13.19 19.32
CA GLU A 178 6.20 12.73 18.62
C GLU A 178 6.04 11.28 18.16
N LYS A 179 5.55 10.40 19.04
CA LYS A 179 5.33 8.99 18.68
C LYS A 179 4.23 8.82 17.63
N CYS A 180 3.15 9.61 17.74
CA CYS A 180 2.13 9.67 16.69
C CYS A 180 2.74 10.13 15.36
N ASN A 181 3.58 11.16 15.39
CA ASN A 181 4.24 11.68 14.19
C ASN A 181 5.23 10.68 13.57
N GLU A 182 5.96 9.91 14.37
CA GLU A 182 6.83 8.83 13.89
C GLU A 182 6.03 7.80 13.08
N ILE A 183 4.89 7.34 13.62
CA ILE A 183 4.04 6.34 12.96
C ILE A 183 3.47 6.89 11.64
N ASN A 184 2.94 8.11 11.64
CA ASN A 184 2.38 8.71 10.42
C ASN A 184 3.47 9.03 9.39
N LEU A 185 4.71 9.31 9.82
CA LEU A 185 5.84 9.49 8.91
C LEU A 185 6.24 8.14 8.28
N ALA A 186 6.35 7.08 9.07
CA ALA A 186 6.63 5.74 8.57
C ALA A 186 5.53 5.28 7.58
N LEU A 187 4.26 5.51 7.90
CA LEU A 187 3.13 5.22 7.01
C LEU A 187 3.23 5.98 5.68
N PHE A 188 3.58 7.27 5.72
CA PHE A 188 3.78 8.05 4.50
C PHE A 188 4.96 7.51 3.68
N GLN A 189 6.08 7.19 4.32
CA GLN A 189 7.28 6.66 3.64
C GLN A 189 6.99 5.32 2.96
N ASP A 190 6.17 4.48 3.58
CA ASP A 190 5.71 3.20 3.03
C ASP A 190 4.80 3.35 1.79
N LEU A 191 4.13 4.49 1.67
CA LEU A 191 3.10 4.78 0.68
C LEU A 191 3.44 6.00 -0.19
N CYS A 192 4.73 6.29 -0.36
CA CYS A 192 5.19 7.36 -1.24
C CYS A 192 6.27 6.85 -2.20
N HIS A 193 6.45 7.57 -3.30
CA HIS A 193 7.53 7.30 -4.25
C HIS A 193 8.17 8.62 -4.64
N THR A 194 9.44 8.81 -4.29
CA THR A 194 10.20 9.97 -4.77
C THR A 194 10.97 9.59 -6.02
N SER A 195 11.09 10.52 -6.98
CA SER A 195 11.75 10.26 -8.28
C SER A 195 13.24 9.92 -8.18
N SER A 196 13.86 10.10 -7.01
CA SER A 196 15.26 9.80 -6.72
C SER A 196 15.47 8.47 -5.99
N GLU A 197 14.42 7.86 -5.44
CA GLU A 197 14.53 6.61 -4.68
C GLU A 197 14.42 5.39 -5.61
N GLN A 198 15.47 4.57 -5.63
CA GLN A 198 15.38 3.18 -6.10
C GLN A 198 14.94 2.30 -4.93
N THR A 199 13.64 2.06 -4.78
CA THR A 199 13.14 1.09 -3.80
C THR A 199 12.95 -0.28 -4.45
N ALA A 200 13.42 -1.33 -3.77
CA ALA A 200 13.12 -2.71 -4.14
C ALA A 200 11.71 -3.13 -3.69
N ARG A 201 11.06 -2.35 -2.81
CA ARG A 201 9.71 -2.62 -2.31
C ARG A 201 8.67 -2.05 -3.27
N ARG A 202 7.56 -2.77 -3.38
CA ARG A 202 6.37 -2.29 -4.09
C ARG A 202 5.58 -1.34 -3.23
N VAL A 203 5.11 -0.27 -3.85
CA VAL A 203 4.25 0.73 -3.23
C VAL A 203 2.81 0.42 -3.65
N PRO A 204 1.99 -0.17 -2.76
CA PRO A 204 0.66 -0.64 -3.13
C PRO A 204 -0.35 0.50 -3.29
N MET A 205 -0.07 1.65 -2.67
CA MET A 205 -0.88 2.86 -2.73
C MET A 205 0.03 4.08 -2.60
N ILE A 206 -0.32 5.17 -3.29
CA ILE A 206 0.38 6.45 -3.17
C ILE A 206 -0.48 7.43 -2.38
N VAL A 207 0.08 7.97 -1.30
CA VAL A 207 -0.56 9.02 -0.50
C VAL A 207 0.33 10.26 -0.43
N THR A 208 -0.24 11.36 0.03
CA THR A 208 0.54 12.55 0.41
C THR A 208 0.40 12.78 1.92
N ALA A 209 1.26 13.62 2.50
CA ALA A 209 1.21 13.90 3.92
C ALA A 209 1.58 15.36 4.21
N SER A 210 1.13 15.85 5.36
CA SER A 210 1.48 17.19 5.85
C SER A 210 1.40 17.25 7.38
N SER A 211 1.56 18.44 7.95
CA SER A 211 1.50 18.69 9.40
C SER A 211 0.50 19.80 9.72
N LEU A 212 -0.42 19.54 10.65
CA LEU A 212 -1.29 20.56 11.24
C LEU A 212 -0.52 21.31 12.32
N VAL A 213 -0.23 22.59 12.06
CA VAL A 213 0.50 23.47 12.98
C VAL A 213 -0.48 24.17 13.92
N PRO A 214 -0.30 24.10 15.25
CA PRO A 214 -1.10 24.85 16.20
C PRO A 214 -1.08 26.36 15.93
N HIS A 215 -2.22 27.01 16.13
CA HIS A 215 -2.33 28.46 15.98
C HIS A 215 -3.10 29.03 17.16
N LYS A 216 -2.57 30.08 17.79
CA LYS A 216 -3.10 30.73 19.01
C LYS A 216 -4.58 31.11 18.96
N HIS A 217 -5.15 31.30 17.78
CA HIS A 217 -6.57 31.68 17.58
C HIS A 217 -7.43 30.55 17.01
N SER A 218 -6.96 29.30 17.01
CA SER A 218 -7.69 28.14 16.49
C SER A 218 -7.69 26.97 17.47
N ALA A 219 -8.87 26.45 17.77
CA ALA A 219 -9.03 25.23 18.56
C ALA A 219 -8.96 23.95 17.69
N ALA A 220 -8.74 24.07 16.38
CA ALA A 220 -8.79 22.92 15.46
C ALA A 220 -7.75 21.84 15.81
N VAL A 221 -6.48 22.23 15.95
CA VAL A 221 -5.39 21.29 16.25
C VAL A 221 -5.49 20.71 17.67
N PRO A 222 -5.75 21.51 18.73
CA PRO A 222 -6.00 20.94 20.07
C PRO A 222 -7.18 19.95 20.10
N ASN A 223 -8.28 20.25 19.41
CA ASN A 223 -9.42 19.34 19.34
C ASN A 223 -9.08 18.05 18.58
N PHE A 224 -8.28 18.13 17.51
CA PHE A 224 -7.86 16.95 16.77
C PHE A 224 -6.91 16.07 17.60
N LYS A 225 -5.90 16.67 18.26
CA LYS A 225 -5.02 15.98 19.22
C LYS A 225 -5.82 15.27 20.31
N LYS A 226 -6.83 15.94 20.86
CA LYS A 226 -7.71 15.35 21.88
C LYS A 226 -8.46 14.12 21.38
N ARG A 227 -8.99 14.13 20.14
CA ARG A 227 -9.64 12.95 19.54
C ARG A 227 -8.66 11.79 19.35
N LEU A 228 -7.42 12.09 18.95
CA LEU A 228 -6.34 11.12 18.83
C LEU A 228 -5.84 10.55 20.18
N GLY A 229 -6.28 11.12 21.32
CA GLY A 229 -5.79 10.73 22.65
C GLY A 229 -4.44 11.33 23.04
N LEU A 230 -3.98 12.37 22.35
CA LEU A 230 -2.68 13.00 22.53
C LEU A 230 -2.68 14.14 23.57
N GLU A 231 -1.49 14.49 24.06
CA GLU A 231 -1.29 15.77 24.73
C GLU A 231 -1.62 16.92 23.77
N HIS A 232 -2.55 17.78 24.18
CA HIS A 232 -3.15 18.80 23.33
C HIS A 232 -2.84 20.24 23.77
N ASP A 233 -2.21 20.42 24.93
CA ASP A 233 -1.72 21.70 25.43
C ASP A 233 -0.23 21.87 25.13
N ASN A 234 0.12 21.83 23.83
CA ASN A 234 1.48 22.06 23.34
C ASN A 234 1.46 22.50 21.87
N ASP A 235 2.58 23.10 21.44
CA ASP A 235 2.77 23.63 20.09
C ASP A 235 3.32 22.61 19.08
N THR A 236 3.48 21.34 19.46
CA THR A 236 4.00 20.30 18.54
C THR A 236 3.02 20.07 17.38
N PRO A 237 3.43 20.19 16.10
CA PRO A 237 2.56 19.88 14.97
C PRO A 237 2.14 18.41 14.93
N VAL A 238 0.97 18.10 14.39
CA VAL A 238 0.51 16.71 14.19
C VAL A 238 0.55 16.37 12.72
N LYS A 239 1.25 15.29 12.36
CA LYS A 239 1.32 14.76 11.00
C LYS A 239 0.02 14.05 10.63
N TYR A 240 -0.40 14.20 9.38
CA TYR A 240 -1.59 13.56 8.84
C TYR A 240 -1.35 13.13 7.39
N ILE A 241 -2.02 12.04 7.02
CA ILE A 241 -2.09 11.50 5.66
C ILE A 241 -3.23 12.19 4.90
N ILE A 242 -3.01 12.42 3.61
CA ILE A 242 -3.89 13.12 2.68
C ILE A 242 -4.18 12.19 1.51
N THR A 243 -5.46 11.89 1.30
CA THR A 243 -5.97 11.09 0.18
C THR A 243 -6.87 11.96 -0.69
N THR A 244 -6.30 12.61 -1.71
CA THR A 244 -7.06 13.51 -2.61
C THR A 244 -7.78 12.68 -3.67
N CYS A 245 -9.11 12.69 -3.65
CA CYS A 245 -9.94 11.88 -4.52
C CYS A 245 -10.30 12.67 -5.79
N MET A 246 -9.58 12.40 -6.88
CA MET A 246 -9.87 12.98 -8.20
C MET A 246 -10.22 11.93 -9.25
N ASP A 247 -10.42 10.68 -8.81
CA ASP A 247 -10.85 9.58 -9.65
C ASP A 247 -12.38 9.44 -9.54
N PRO A 248 -13.15 9.71 -10.61
CA PRO A 248 -14.60 9.55 -10.62
C PRO A 248 -15.06 8.09 -10.79
N TRP A 249 -14.15 7.11 -10.89
CA TRP A 249 -14.45 5.70 -11.10
C TRP A 249 -14.14 4.80 -9.88
N ALA A 250 -13.43 5.34 -8.89
CA ALA A 250 -12.90 4.62 -7.74
C ALA A 250 -13.92 4.29 -6.63
N THR A 251 -15.07 3.69 -6.96
CA THR A 251 -16.13 3.36 -5.99
C THR A 251 -16.73 1.95 -6.10
N SER A 252 -16.13 1.04 -6.89
CA SER A 252 -16.55 -0.37 -6.80
C SER A 252 -16.26 -0.92 -5.41
N THR A 253 -17.12 -1.81 -4.92
CA THR A 253 -16.99 -2.40 -3.59
C THR A 253 -15.65 -3.12 -3.42
N GLU A 254 -15.27 -3.95 -4.38
CA GLU A 254 -13.99 -4.67 -4.40
C GLU A 254 -12.79 -3.71 -4.30
N PHE A 255 -12.78 -2.63 -5.09
CA PHE A 255 -11.69 -1.65 -5.04
C PHE A 255 -11.58 -0.97 -3.68
N LEU A 256 -12.70 -0.66 -3.04
CA LEU A 256 -12.71 0.00 -1.73
C LEU A 256 -12.26 -0.94 -0.60
N ASP A 257 -12.65 -2.21 -0.68
CA ASP A 257 -12.22 -3.25 0.27
C ASP A 257 -10.70 -3.48 0.14
N ASP A 258 -10.19 -3.64 -1.08
CA ASP A 258 -8.74 -3.74 -1.37
C ASP A 258 -7.97 -2.52 -0.84
N MET A 259 -8.49 -1.31 -1.07
CA MET A 259 -7.90 -0.07 -0.56
C MET A 259 -7.86 -0.04 0.98
N GLY A 260 -8.91 -0.56 1.62
CA GLY A 260 -8.99 -0.70 3.07
C GLY A 260 -7.91 -1.63 3.61
N ASP A 261 -7.80 -2.83 3.01
CA ASP A 261 -6.84 -3.86 3.41
C ASP A 261 -5.40 -3.40 3.20
N ILE A 262 -5.11 -2.78 2.04
CA ILE A 262 -3.80 -2.19 1.76
C ILE A 262 -3.45 -1.14 2.82
N LEU A 263 -4.35 -0.20 3.12
CA LEU A 263 -4.04 0.84 4.11
C LEU A 263 -3.88 0.24 5.50
N ARG A 264 -4.73 -0.70 5.89
CA ARG A 264 -4.66 -1.38 7.19
C ARG A 264 -3.33 -2.09 7.35
N ASN A 265 -2.91 -2.86 6.34
CA ASN A 265 -1.62 -3.53 6.35
C ASN A 265 -0.45 -2.53 6.43
N ALA A 266 -0.52 -1.43 5.67
CA ALA A 266 0.48 -0.36 5.74
C ALA A 266 0.55 0.31 7.13
N ILE A 267 -0.59 0.49 7.80
CA ILE A 267 -0.64 1.00 9.17
C ILE A 267 0.05 0.05 10.15
N LEU A 268 -0.25 -1.25 10.08
CA LEU A 268 0.36 -2.26 10.94
C LEU A 268 1.89 -2.32 10.72
N ASN A 269 2.33 -2.30 9.46
CA ASN A 269 3.75 -2.21 9.09
C ASN A 269 4.41 -0.95 9.68
N ALA A 270 3.79 0.22 9.51
CA ALA A 270 4.31 1.49 10.02
C ALA A 270 4.42 1.51 11.56
N ILE A 271 3.45 0.90 12.25
CA ILE A 271 3.52 0.69 13.71
C ILE A 271 4.73 -0.17 14.04
N GLY A 272 4.88 -1.33 13.40
CA GLY A 272 6.01 -2.25 13.59
C GLY A 272 7.37 -1.58 13.39
N THR A 273 7.52 -0.78 12.32
CA THR A 273 8.72 0.05 12.06
C THR A 273 9.10 0.92 13.25
N CYS A 274 8.10 1.46 13.94
CA CYS A 274 8.28 2.37 15.06
C CYS A 274 8.40 1.66 16.42
N THR A 275 7.77 0.50 16.60
CA THR A 275 7.59 -0.12 17.94
C THR A 275 8.31 -1.44 18.13
N ASP A 276 8.67 -2.15 17.07
CA ASP A 276 9.24 -3.49 17.19
C ASP A 276 10.60 -3.50 17.87
N ALA A 277 10.86 -4.60 18.58
CA ALA A 277 12.15 -4.90 19.14
C ALA A 277 13.11 -5.39 18.05
N LYS A 278 14.41 -5.16 18.25
CA LYS A 278 15.45 -5.65 17.34
C LYS A 278 15.73 -7.14 17.59
N VAL A 279 15.41 -7.99 16.61
CA VAL A 279 15.51 -9.45 16.72
C VAL A 279 16.23 -10.06 15.52
N LEU A 280 16.51 -11.36 15.59
CA LEU A 280 17.04 -12.11 14.44
C LEU A 280 15.87 -12.57 13.56
N HIS A 281 16.00 -12.35 12.26
CA HIS A 281 15.01 -12.71 11.25
C HIS A 281 15.57 -13.83 10.37
N ASN A 282 14.77 -14.87 10.11
CA ASN A 282 15.17 -16.05 9.35
C ASN A 282 14.36 -16.12 8.05
N PHE A 283 15.02 -16.50 6.95
CA PHE A 283 14.42 -16.62 5.63
C PHE A 283 14.77 -18.00 5.05
N VAL A 284 13.76 -18.80 4.71
CA VAL A 284 13.96 -20.05 3.96
C VAL A 284 14.24 -19.71 2.51
N THR A 285 15.37 -20.18 2.00
CA THR A 285 15.75 -19.97 0.62
C THR A 285 15.12 -21.02 -0.30
N THR A 286 14.92 -20.65 -1.56
CA THR A 286 14.43 -21.56 -2.60
C THR A 286 15.46 -22.60 -3.03
N GLY A 287 16.73 -22.48 -2.62
CA GLY A 287 17.79 -23.38 -3.05
C GLY A 287 18.19 -23.23 -4.53
N VAL A 288 17.67 -22.26 -5.27
CA VAL A 288 17.98 -22.06 -6.68
C VAL A 288 18.63 -20.71 -6.88
N VAL A 289 19.78 -20.70 -7.55
CA VAL A 289 20.50 -19.50 -7.96
C VAL A 289 20.39 -19.34 -9.48
N ASN A 290 19.94 -18.18 -9.95
CA ASN A 290 19.83 -17.91 -11.37
C ASN A 290 21.18 -17.46 -11.98
N GLN A 291 21.18 -17.13 -13.27
CA GLN A 291 22.39 -16.74 -14.01
C GLN A 291 22.96 -15.37 -13.57
N GLU A 292 22.20 -14.59 -12.81
CA GLU A 292 22.60 -13.30 -12.28
C GLU A 292 23.06 -13.39 -10.81
N ASN A 293 23.27 -14.62 -10.31
CA ASN A 293 23.56 -14.93 -8.91
C ASN A 293 22.46 -14.50 -7.94
N GLU A 294 21.21 -14.58 -8.36
CA GLU A 294 20.07 -14.22 -7.54
C GLU A 294 19.38 -15.46 -6.99
N VAL A 295 18.91 -15.36 -5.75
CA VAL A 295 18.18 -16.40 -5.03
C VAL A 295 16.96 -15.77 -4.36
N ILE A 296 15.85 -16.50 -4.40
CA ILE A 296 14.61 -16.09 -3.74
C ILE A 296 14.56 -16.73 -2.35
N ALA A 297 14.08 -15.97 -1.36
CA ALA A 297 13.84 -16.45 -0.01
C ALA A 297 12.49 -15.95 0.54
N SER A 298 11.91 -16.75 1.44
CA SER A 298 10.65 -16.47 2.14
C SER A 298 10.93 -16.24 3.60
N TYR A 299 10.37 -15.18 4.18
CA TYR A 299 10.48 -14.94 5.62
C TYR A 299 9.70 -15.97 6.43
N ILE A 300 10.20 -16.24 7.62
CA ILE A 300 9.61 -17.17 8.57
C ILE A 300 9.08 -16.37 9.73
N GLY A 301 7.79 -16.08 9.67
CA GLY A 301 7.09 -15.35 10.72
C GLY A 301 6.83 -16.18 11.98
N ASP A 302 6.32 -15.50 12.99
CA ASP A 302 5.87 -16.10 14.26
C ASP A 302 4.66 -15.32 14.76
N PHE A 303 3.49 -15.96 14.76
CA PHE A 303 2.24 -15.34 15.20
C PHE A 303 2.24 -14.91 16.66
N ASN A 304 3.12 -15.47 17.50
CA ASN A 304 3.18 -15.17 18.93
C ASN A 304 4.22 -14.10 19.28
N ASN A 305 5.00 -13.63 18.30
CA ASN A 305 6.03 -12.63 18.50
C ASN A 305 5.79 -11.43 17.59
N VAL A 306 5.35 -10.32 18.19
CA VAL A 306 5.00 -9.07 17.47
C VAL A 306 6.09 -8.62 16.49
N SER A 307 7.38 -8.77 16.85
CA SER A 307 8.50 -8.37 15.99
C SER A 307 8.76 -9.35 14.83
N LYS A 308 7.93 -10.38 14.67
CA LYS A 308 8.02 -11.41 13.64
C LYS A 308 6.68 -11.70 12.97
N GLN A 309 5.66 -10.87 13.18
CA GLN A 309 4.34 -11.02 12.57
C GLN A 309 4.29 -10.46 11.14
N TYR A 310 5.10 -11.01 10.25
CA TYR A 310 5.19 -10.54 8.86
C TYR A 310 5.18 -11.72 7.89
N ASP A 311 4.64 -11.47 6.70
CA ASP A 311 4.78 -12.28 5.51
C ASP A 311 5.66 -11.53 4.48
N ASN A 312 6.63 -12.23 3.90
CA ASN A 312 7.57 -11.61 2.99
C ASN A 312 8.22 -12.63 2.06
N ALA A 313 8.35 -12.22 0.80
CA ALA A 313 9.23 -12.86 -0.16
C ALA A 313 10.23 -11.82 -0.64
N VAL A 314 11.48 -12.24 -0.85
CA VAL A 314 12.58 -11.38 -1.29
C VAL A 314 13.46 -12.08 -2.32
N LYS A 315 13.93 -11.32 -3.31
CA LYS A 315 14.99 -11.71 -4.24
C LYS A 315 16.30 -11.03 -3.81
N LEU A 316 17.30 -11.85 -3.53
CA LEU A 316 18.62 -11.43 -3.05
C LEU A 316 19.69 -11.81 -4.06
N LYS A 317 20.73 -10.99 -4.22
CA LYS A 317 21.86 -11.23 -5.13
C LYS A 317 23.17 -11.37 -4.38
N PHE A 318 23.90 -12.45 -4.65
CA PHE A 318 25.28 -12.60 -4.21
C PHE A 318 26.17 -11.59 -4.93
N LEU A 319 27.07 -10.94 -4.19
CA LEU A 319 28.00 -9.95 -4.77
C LEU A 319 29.16 -10.58 -5.53
N HIS A 320 29.48 -11.84 -5.23
CA HIS A 320 30.63 -12.55 -5.78
C HIS A 320 30.25 -13.97 -6.18
N ASP A 321 30.71 -14.41 -7.35
CA ASP A 321 30.46 -15.75 -7.89
C ASP A 321 30.88 -16.85 -6.90
N LYS A 322 32.03 -16.69 -6.24
CA LYS A 322 32.53 -17.67 -5.24
C LYS A 322 31.54 -17.95 -4.10
N ASP A 323 30.75 -16.95 -3.70
CA ASP A 323 29.79 -17.08 -2.61
C ASP A 323 28.53 -17.81 -3.11
N ALA A 324 28.09 -17.49 -4.33
CA ALA A 324 27.03 -18.21 -5.02
C ALA A 324 27.41 -19.68 -5.26
N GLU A 325 28.62 -19.95 -5.74
CA GLU A 325 29.16 -21.30 -5.96
C GLU A 325 29.21 -22.11 -4.65
N LYS A 326 29.65 -21.50 -3.55
CA LYS A 326 29.66 -22.14 -2.23
C LYS A 326 28.25 -22.50 -1.75
N TYR A 327 27.29 -21.60 -1.96
CA TYR A 327 25.89 -21.85 -1.66
C TYR A 327 25.32 -22.99 -2.52
N ILE A 328 25.54 -22.96 -3.84
CA ILE A 328 25.09 -24.00 -4.78
C ILE A 328 25.68 -25.36 -4.39
N SER A 329 26.98 -25.41 -4.09
CA SER A 329 27.65 -26.64 -3.65
C SER A 329 27.04 -27.22 -2.38
N MET A 330 26.68 -26.37 -1.40
CA MET A 330 25.98 -26.82 -0.21
C MET A 330 24.58 -27.36 -0.56
N GLN A 331 23.82 -26.66 -1.39
CA GLN A 331 22.49 -27.11 -1.80
C GLN A 331 22.53 -28.45 -2.53
N GLU A 332 23.47 -28.64 -3.46
CA GLU A 332 23.66 -29.92 -4.15
C GLU A 332 23.98 -31.06 -3.19
N LYS A 333 24.81 -30.79 -2.17
CA LYS A 333 25.13 -31.77 -1.12
C LYS A 333 23.88 -32.17 -0.33
N LEU A 334 23.01 -31.22 0.01
CA LEU A 334 21.76 -31.48 0.72
C LEU A 334 20.79 -32.29 -0.14
N LEU A 335 20.67 -31.96 -1.43
CA LEU A 335 19.80 -32.70 -2.37
C LEU A 335 20.27 -34.14 -2.62
N LYS A 336 21.58 -34.42 -2.48
CA LYS A 336 22.16 -35.76 -2.59
C LYS A 336 22.10 -36.56 -1.29
N ALA A 337 21.81 -35.91 -0.15
CA ALA A 337 21.74 -36.57 1.15
C ALA A 337 20.52 -37.51 1.23
N ARG A 338 20.66 -38.65 1.92
CA ARG A 338 19.57 -39.61 2.13
C ARG A 338 18.63 -39.24 3.30
N SER A 339 19.00 -38.24 4.08
CA SER A 339 18.17 -37.69 5.16
C SER A 339 17.05 -36.83 4.58
N GLU A 340 16.05 -36.51 5.41
CA GLU A 340 15.05 -35.51 5.04
C GLU A 340 15.72 -34.21 4.59
N PRO A 341 15.27 -33.60 3.47
CA PRO A 341 15.87 -32.41 2.93
C PRO A 341 15.70 -31.24 3.91
N GLN A 342 16.83 -30.71 4.39
CA GLN A 342 16.86 -29.52 5.24
C GLN A 342 16.93 -28.26 4.38
N PRO A 343 16.18 -27.19 4.69
CA PRO A 343 16.29 -25.93 3.96
C PRO A 343 17.63 -25.25 4.24
N ILE A 344 18.09 -24.41 3.32
CA ILE A 344 19.10 -23.40 3.64
C ILE A 344 18.37 -22.16 4.15
N VAL A 345 18.78 -21.66 5.31
CA VAL A 345 18.18 -20.51 5.99
C VAL A 345 19.17 -19.35 6.01
N PHE A 346 18.74 -18.18 5.56
CA PHE A 346 19.45 -16.94 5.73
C PHE A 346 18.97 -16.24 7.00
N ARG A 347 19.90 -15.82 7.85
CA ARG A 347 19.61 -15.10 9.08
C ARG A 347 20.18 -13.70 9.05
N SER A 348 19.35 -12.70 9.36
CA SER A 348 19.77 -11.30 9.47
C SER A 348 20.61 -11.02 10.71
N LYS A 349 21.15 -9.81 10.82
CA LYS A 349 21.60 -9.25 12.10
C LYS A 349 20.40 -8.88 12.99
N ARG A 350 20.68 -8.57 14.27
CA ARG A 350 19.66 -8.09 15.21
C ARG A 350 19.23 -6.67 14.81
N GLN A 351 18.09 -6.56 14.18
CA GLN A 351 17.51 -5.30 13.68
C GLN A 351 15.98 -5.40 13.64
N ARG A 352 15.27 -4.33 13.32
CA ARG A 352 13.82 -4.41 13.05
C ARG A 352 13.60 -5.00 11.67
N PHE A 353 12.43 -5.61 11.43
CA PHE A 353 12.13 -6.22 10.14
C PHE A 353 12.20 -5.22 8.99
N HIS A 354 11.59 -4.04 9.17
CA HIS A 354 11.64 -2.93 8.21
C HIS A 354 13.09 -2.49 7.89
N GLU A 355 13.99 -2.46 8.88
CA GLU A 355 15.40 -2.06 8.68
C GLU A 355 16.16 -3.02 7.75
N ILE A 356 15.64 -4.22 7.46
CA ILE A 356 16.25 -5.16 6.51
C ILE A 356 16.04 -4.71 5.07
N PHE A 357 14.86 -4.15 4.74
CA PHE A 357 14.40 -3.98 3.36
C PHE A 357 14.22 -2.51 2.92
N PHE A 358 14.22 -1.55 3.85
CA PHE A 358 13.78 -0.17 3.59
C PHE A 358 14.85 0.90 3.70
N GLU A 359 16.00 0.59 4.28
CA GLU A 359 17.13 1.50 4.17
C GLU A 359 17.81 1.28 2.82
N GLU A 360 18.29 2.35 2.19
CA GLU A 360 18.85 2.37 0.83
C GLU A 360 19.72 1.12 0.52
N SER A 361 19.17 0.16 -0.22
CA SER A 361 19.90 -1.03 -0.69
C SER A 361 20.57 -0.78 -2.05
N GLU A 362 21.06 0.45 -2.27
CA GLU A 362 21.86 0.72 -3.47
C GLU A 362 23.15 -0.12 -3.45
N TYR A 363 23.69 -0.37 -2.24
CA TYR A 363 24.88 -1.15 -1.98
C TYR A 363 24.63 -2.17 -0.88
N ALA A 364 25.12 -3.41 -1.06
CA ALA A 364 25.11 -4.41 0.00
C ALA A 364 26.06 -3.99 1.14
N GLY A 365 25.48 -3.41 2.19
CA GLY A 365 26.15 -2.89 3.37
C GLY A 365 26.30 -3.92 4.49
N GLU A 366 26.49 -3.45 5.72
CA GLU A 366 26.55 -4.33 6.91
C GLU A 366 25.17 -4.80 7.36
N LYS A 367 24.09 -4.09 7.00
CA LYS A 367 22.71 -4.44 7.36
C LYS A 367 22.19 -5.62 6.54
N GLU A 368 22.69 -5.77 5.31
CA GLU A 368 22.36 -6.83 4.34
C GLU A 368 23.34 -8.01 4.42
N LYS A 369 23.95 -8.20 5.60
CA LYS A 369 24.80 -9.35 5.90
C LYS A 369 23.97 -10.49 6.49
N PHE A 370 23.94 -11.60 5.78
CA PHE A 370 23.22 -12.81 6.17
C PHE A 370 24.18 -13.91 6.61
N ASP A 371 23.87 -14.53 7.75
CA ASP A 371 24.51 -15.76 8.20
C ASP A 371 23.68 -16.94 7.66
N CYS A 372 24.31 -17.87 6.95
CA CYS A 372 23.64 -18.96 6.24
C CYS A 372 23.78 -20.28 7.00
N PHE A 373 22.65 -20.94 7.25
CA PHE A 373 22.56 -22.19 8.03
C PHE A 373 21.92 -23.30 7.21
N VAL A 374 22.22 -24.55 7.58
CA VAL A 374 21.48 -25.73 7.13
C VAL A 374 20.47 -26.09 8.21
N GLY A 375 19.19 -26.12 7.86
CA GLY A 375 18.09 -26.26 8.80
C GLY A 375 17.80 -24.97 9.57
N MET A 376 16.77 -25.04 10.42
CA MET A 376 16.34 -23.89 11.23
C MET A 376 17.28 -23.68 12.42
N PRO A 377 18.00 -22.54 12.48
CA PRO A 377 18.96 -22.31 13.55
C PRO A 377 18.26 -21.85 14.84
N SER A 378 18.78 -22.25 16.00
CA SER A 378 18.36 -21.62 17.27
C SER A 378 18.90 -20.19 17.38
N ASP A 379 18.30 -19.34 18.20
CA ASP A 379 18.79 -17.96 18.42
C ASP A 379 20.22 -17.89 18.98
N HIS A 380 20.74 -19.00 19.53
CA HIS A 380 22.09 -19.12 20.07
C HIS A 380 23.09 -19.76 19.10
N ASP A 381 22.63 -20.21 17.94
CA ASP A 381 23.49 -20.81 16.94
C ASP A 381 24.42 -19.76 16.32
N LYS A 382 25.73 -20.02 16.43
CA LYS A 382 26.83 -19.16 15.96
C LYS A 382 27.67 -19.82 14.89
N ASN A 383 27.23 -20.94 14.32
CA ASN A 383 28.02 -21.73 13.37
C ASN A 383 27.38 -21.75 11.97
N PRO A 384 27.22 -20.60 11.29
CA PRO A 384 26.79 -20.62 9.91
C PRO A 384 27.86 -21.28 9.03
N PHE A 385 27.44 -21.99 7.98
CA PHE A 385 28.39 -22.57 7.02
C PHE A 385 29.02 -21.49 6.11
N MET A 386 28.36 -20.34 5.98
CA MET A 386 28.90 -19.12 5.38
C MET A 386 28.19 -17.87 5.90
N SER A 387 28.88 -16.74 5.86
CA SER A 387 28.29 -15.41 6.06
C SER A 387 28.57 -14.57 4.83
N VAL A 388 27.56 -13.88 4.33
CA VAL A 388 27.65 -13.21 3.03
C VAL A 388 26.87 -11.90 3.05
N LYS A 389 27.37 -10.90 2.32
CA LYS A 389 26.62 -9.68 2.02
C LYS A 389 25.87 -9.88 0.72
N MET A 390 24.61 -9.48 0.69
CA MET A 390 23.77 -9.64 -0.49
C MET A 390 23.09 -8.32 -0.83
N LYS A 391 22.87 -8.08 -2.13
CA LYS A 391 22.05 -6.95 -2.57
C LYS A 391 20.58 -7.38 -2.59
N ILE A 392 19.68 -6.50 -2.14
CA ILE A 392 18.23 -6.71 -2.25
C ILE A 392 17.80 -6.24 -3.63
N ILE A 393 17.20 -7.14 -4.41
CA ILE A 393 16.84 -6.89 -5.81
C ILE A 393 15.37 -6.56 -5.96
N ASP A 394 14.51 -7.31 -5.28
CA ASP A 394 13.06 -7.13 -5.31
C ASP A 394 12.48 -7.64 -4.00
N VAL A 395 11.52 -6.90 -3.45
CA VAL A 395 10.71 -7.30 -2.30
C VAL A 395 9.28 -7.36 -2.81
N PRO A 396 8.91 -8.46 -3.51
CA PRO A 396 7.61 -8.56 -4.14
C PRO A 396 6.44 -8.59 -3.16
N ARG A 397 6.68 -9.00 -1.91
CA ARG A 397 5.69 -9.11 -0.85
C ARG A 397 6.27 -8.63 0.47
N TYR A 398 5.56 -7.74 1.17
CA TYR A 398 5.92 -7.25 2.50
C TYR A 398 4.62 -6.87 3.22
N GLU A 399 4.14 -7.78 4.05
CA GLU A 399 2.85 -7.66 4.72
C GLU A 399 2.96 -7.98 6.21
N HIS A 400 2.18 -7.28 7.03
CA HIS A 400 2.02 -7.63 8.43
C HIS A 400 0.91 -8.69 8.59
N PHE A 401 1.07 -9.64 9.50
CA PHE A 401 -0.02 -10.56 9.84
C PHE A 401 -1.17 -9.80 10.47
N ASP A 402 -2.38 -10.06 9.99
CA ASP A 402 -3.58 -9.45 10.55
C ASP A 402 -4.56 -10.52 11.01
N LYS A 403 -5.52 -10.15 11.86
CA LYS A 403 -6.51 -11.09 12.39
C LYS A 403 -7.68 -11.26 11.42
N GLY A 404 -7.39 -11.76 10.23
CA GLY A 404 -8.39 -12.09 9.22
C GLY A 404 -9.12 -13.41 9.51
N ASP A 405 -10.21 -13.65 8.79
CA ASP A 405 -10.77 -14.99 8.65
C ASP A 405 -10.03 -15.79 7.60
N TYR A 406 -10.01 -17.12 7.76
CA TYR A 406 -9.40 -17.96 6.74
C TYR A 406 -10.14 -17.80 5.43
N PRO A 407 -9.41 -17.70 4.30
CA PRO A 407 -10.03 -17.76 2.99
C PRO A 407 -10.71 -19.12 2.77
N ASP A 408 -11.61 -19.19 1.79
CA ASP A 408 -12.26 -20.44 1.39
C ASP A 408 -11.24 -21.48 0.89
N HIS A 409 -10.22 -21.00 0.18
CA HIS A 409 -9.16 -21.80 -0.43
C HIS A 409 -7.77 -21.42 0.10
N ALA A 410 -6.82 -22.34 0.05
CA ALA A 410 -5.45 -22.05 0.46
C ALA A 410 -4.78 -21.10 -0.54
N ASN A 411 -4.27 -19.99 -0.03
CA ASN A 411 -3.64 -18.93 -0.81
C ASN A 411 -2.12 -19.07 -0.80
N TYR A 412 -1.51 -18.89 -1.96
CA TYR A 412 -0.08 -18.92 -2.16
C TYR A 412 0.35 -17.71 -2.98
N PHE A 413 1.53 -17.19 -2.68
CA PHE A 413 2.21 -16.25 -3.55
C PHE A 413 3.04 -17.03 -4.57
N MET A 414 2.74 -16.85 -5.86
CA MET A 414 3.50 -17.45 -6.96
C MET A 414 4.55 -16.47 -7.47
N TYR A 415 5.82 -16.85 -7.46
CA TYR A 415 6.92 -15.96 -7.86
C TYR A 415 8.11 -16.73 -8.44
N GLY A 416 8.85 -16.12 -9.36
CA GLY A 416 10.02 -16.74 -9.97
C GLY A 416 10.39 -16.16 -11.33
N ASP A 417 10.82 -17.04 -12.23
CA ASP A 417 11.16 -16.71 -13.61
C ASP A 417 10.77 -17.85 -14.56
N LYS A 418 11.07 -17.68 -15.85
CA LYS A 418 10.80 -18.68 -16.90
C LYS A 418 11.47 -20.06 -16.71
N LYS A 419 12.40 -20.21 -15.76
CA LYS A 419 13.11 -21.45 -15.47
C LYS A 419 12.68 -22.07 -14.15
N SER A 420 12.41 -21.24 -13.13
CA SER A 420 12.11 -21.70 -11.78
C SER A 420 10.94 -20.91 -11.21
N VAL A 421 9.86 -21.63 -10.90
CA VAL A 421 8.64 -21.07 -10.31
C VAL A 421 8.42 -21.67 -8.92
N PHE A 422 8.06 -20.83 -7.97
CA PHE A 422 7.84 -21.20 -6.58
C PHE A 422 6.46 -20.75 -6.11
N LEU A 423 5.89 -21.52 -5.19
CA LEU A 423 4.72 -21.13 -4.42
C LEU A 423 5.13 -20.99 -2.95
N PHE A 424 4.73 -19.88 -2.33
CA PHE A 424 4.92 -19.56 -0.93
C PHE A 424 3.55 -19.48 -0.28
N HIS A 425 3.23 -20.32 0.72
CA HIS A 425 1.94 -20.23 1.39
C HIS A 425 1.77 -18.86 2.05
N ILE A 426 0.60 -18.25 1.90
CA ILE A 426 0.24 -16.98 2.53
C ILE A 426 -0.47 -17.30 3.85
N PRO A 427 0.21 -17.16 5.01
CA PRO A 427 -0.39 -17.41 6.31
C PRO A 427 -1.48 -16.38 6.62
N THR A 428 -2.58 -16.83 7.21
CA THR A 428 -3.69 -15.95 7.65
C THR A 428 -3.61 -15.65 9.14
N LYS A 429 -3.82 -16.67 10.00
CA LYS A 429 -3.82 -16.52 11.46
C LYS A 429 -3.39 -17.82 12.14
N SER A 430 -2.94 -17.75 13.38
CA SER A 430 -2.64 -18.97 14.14
C SER A 430 -3.93 -19.74 14.51
N PRO A 431 -3.97 -21.07 14.39
CA PRO A 431 -2.88 -21.95 13.92
C PRO A 431 -2.78 -22.01 12.40
N ASP A 432 -1.58 -21.92 11.82
CA ASP A 432 -1.33 -21.98 10.36
C ASP A 432 -0.07 -22.78 10.04
N PHE A 433 0.46 -22.66 8.81
CA PHE A 433 1.73 -23.22 8.43
C PHE A 433 2.54 -22.26 7.55
N PHE A 434 3.81 -22.58 7.35
CA PHE A 434 4.64 -21.97 6.33
C PHE A 434 5.09 -23.06 5.37
N GLN A 435 5.05 -22.78 4.06
CA GLN A 435 5.41 -23.75 3.06
C GLN A 435 6.04 -23.09 1.84
N VAL A 436 7.10 -23.72 1.33
CA VAL A 436 7.76 -23.32 0.09
C VAL A 436 7.86 -24.55 -0.81
N VAL A 437 7.34 -24.44 -2.03
CA VAL A 437 7.45 -25.50 -3.03
C VAL A 437 7.92 -24.96 -4.37
N GLN A 438 8.59 -25.82 -5.14
CA GLN A 438 9.00 -25.55 -6.51
C GLN A 438 8.09 -26.30 -7.48
N LEU A 439 7.64 -25.62 -8.53
CA LEU A 439 6.84 -26.22 -9.61
C LEU A 439 7.72 -26.88 -10.68
N ASP A 440 7.17 -27.91 -11.32
CA ASP A 440 7.74 -28.64 -12.46
C ASP A 440 7.29 -27.97 -13.77
N GLY A 441 7.79 -26.75 -13.99
CA GLY A 441 7.48 -25.93 -15.16
C GLY A 441 6.72 -24.64 -14.84
N VAL A 442 6.55 -23.85 -15.90
CA VAL A 442 5.84 -22.56 -15.86
C VAL A 442 4.35 -22.81 -16.07
N PRO A 443 3.45 -22.28 -15.21
CA PRO A 443 2.01 -22.37 -15.41
C PRO A 443 1.54 -21.63 -16.67
N ASP A 444 0.41 -22.04 -17.23
CA ASP A 444 -0.15 -21.40 -18.42
C ASP A 444 -0.69 -20.00 -18.10
N ASN A 445 -0.67 -19.09 -19.10
CA ASN A 445 -1.22 -17.73 -19.03
C ASN A 445 -0.61 -16.81 -17.94
N VAL A 446 0.65 -17.05 -17.55
CA VAL A 446 1.40 -16.17 -16.63
C VAL A 446 2.08 -14.98 -17.33
N GLY A 447 1.77 -14.75 -18.60
CA GLY A 447 2.38 -13.69 -19.39
C GLY A 447 1.71 -13.50 -20.74
N THR A 448 2.24 -12.57 -21.53
CA THR A 448 1.81 -12.27 -22.90
C THR A 448 2.66 -13.02 -23.92
N GLU A 449 2.26 -13.01 -25.20
CA GLU A 449 3.09 -13.54 -26.30
C GLU A 449 4.50 -12.92 -26.34
N LYS A 450 4.64 -11.65 -25.92
CA LYS A 450 5.92 -10.93 -25.92
C LYS A 450 6.72 -11.14 -24.63
N VAL A 451 6.04 -11.24 -23.50
CA VAL A 451 6.66 -11.40 -22.17
C VAL A 451 5.95 -12.53 -21.45
N VAL A 452 6.47 -13.74 -21.65
CA VAL A 452 5.83 -15.01 -21.24
C VAL A 452 5.82 -15.26 -19.73
N ASP A 453 6.61 -14.52 -18.96
CA ASP A 453 6.79 -14.70 -17.51
C ASP A 453 6.43 -13.44 -16.70
N LEU A 454 5.59 -12.55 -17.24
CA LEU A 454 5.29 -11.26 -16.63
C LEU A 454 4.78 -11.39 -15.19
N LEU A 455 3.76 -12.21 -14.97
CA LEU A 455 3.19 -12.45 -13.64
C LEU A 455 4.15 -13.20 -12.72
N LEU A 456 5.17 -13.91 -13.24
CA LEU A 456 6.18 -14.55 -12.39
C LEU A 456 7.23 -13.56 -11.89
N ARG A 457 7.61 -12.59 -12.75
CA ARG A 457 8.59 -11.55 -12.41
C ARG A 457 8.07 -10.57 -11.40
N TYR A 458 6.78 -10.25 -11.46
CA TYR A 458 6.12 -9.50 -10.41
C TYR A 458 5.64 -10.45 -9.31
N GLY A 459 5.18 -11.64 -9.65
CA GLY A 459 4.51 -12.50 -8.70
C GLY A 459 3.07 -12.09 -8.49
N THR A 460 2.26 -13.06 -8.14
CA THR A 460 0.80 -12.98 -8.12
C THR A 460 0.29 -13.92 -7.05
N GLU A 461 -0.81 -13.53 -6.39
CA GLU A 461 -1.51 -14.43 -5.49
C GLU A 461 -2.28 -15.47 -6.29
N VAL A 462 -2.22 -16.71 -5.84
CA VAL A 462 -2.88 -17.85 -6.46
C VAL A 462 -3.57 -18.67 -5.39
N GLU A 463 -4.74 -19.20 -5.73
CA GLU A 463 -5.47 -20.11 -4.88
C GLU A 463 -5.29 -21.55 -5.36
N ILE A 464 -5.40 -22.51 -4.44
CA ILE A 464 -5.54 -23.92 -4.78
C ILE A 464 -6.95 -24.37 -4.40
N PRO A 465 -7.94 -24.34 -5.33
CA PRO A 465 -9.35 -24.57 -4.99
C PRO A 465 -9.66 -25.92 -4.34
N SER A 466 -8.81 -26.91 -4.57
CA SER A 466 -8.94 -28.25 -3.97
C SER A 466 -8.50 -28.33 -2.50
N ILE A 467 -7.97 -27.25 -1.92
CA ILE A 467 -7.43 -27.18 -0.57
C ILE A 467 -8.17 -26.07 0.19
N SER A 468 -8.68 -26.41 1.37
CA SER A 468 -9.33 -25.46 2.29
C SER A 468 -8.33 -24.39 2.75
N GLY A 469 -8.74 -23.13 2.84
CA GLY A 469 -7.88 -22.08 3.41
C GLY A 469 -7.62 -22.26 4.90
N SER A 470 -8.57 -22.84 5.63
CA SER A 470 -8.34 -23.27 7.02
C SER A 470 -7.42 -24.51 7.09
N PRO A 471 -6.37 -24.50 7.92
CA PRO A 471 -5.43 -25.61 8.01
C PRO A 471 -6.04 -26.84 8.67
N LYS A 472 -5.64 -28.01 8.18
CA LYS A 472 -6.05 -29.30 8.75
C LYS A 472 -5.14 -29.65 9.93
N ILE A 473 -5.74 -29.91 11.09
CA ILE A 473 -5.02 -30.27 12.32
C ILE A 473 -5.30 -31.74 12.67
N GLU A 474 -4.25 -32.51 12.89
CA GLU A 474 -4.33 -33.89 13.39
C GLU A 474 -3.34 -34.05 14.54
N ASN A 475 -3.79 -34.65 15.66
CA ASN A 475 -2.98 -34.85 16.87
C ASN A 475 -2.31 -33.59 17.43
N GLY A 476 -2.92 -32.40 17.23
CA GLY A 476 -2.36 -31.12 17.69
C GLY A 476 -1.32 -30.51 16.74
N GLU A 477 -1.10 -31.10 15.57
CA GLU A 477 -0.15 -30.59 14.57
C GLU A 477 -0.87 -30.25 13.27
N VAL A 478 -0.56 -29.07 12.72
CA VAL A 478 -1.00 -28.69 11.38
C VAL A 478 -0.32 -29.58 10.33
N GLN A 479 -1.14 -30.19 9.48
CA GLN A 479 -0.72 -31.14 8.47
C GLN A 479 -0.37 -30.44 7.16
N ASP A 480 0.60 -31.00 6.42
CA ASP A 480 0.94 -30.51 5.07
C ASP A 480 -0.22 -30.76 4.10
N PRO A 481 -0.86 -29.71 3.56
CA PRO A 481 -2.03 -29.89 2.70
C PRO A 481 -1.67 -30.44 1.31
N LEU A 482 -0.42 -30.27 0.86
CA LEU A 482 0.05 -30.71 -0.45
C LEU A 482 0.41 -32.19 -0.47
N THR A 483 -0.54 -33.06 -0.13
CA THR A 483 -0.34 -34.52 -0.08
C THR A 483 -0.18 -35.17 -1.46
N LYS A 484 -0.65 -34.50 -2.51
CA LYS A 484 -0.49 -34.89 -3.93
C LYS A 484 0.62 -34.06 -4.58
N ASN A 485 0.95 -34.37 -5.83
CA ASN A 485 1.94 -33.62 -6.61
C ASN A 485 1.36 -32.86 -7.80
N LYS A 486 0.04 -32.88 -8.02
CA LYS A 486 -0.63 -32.17 -9.11
C LYS A 486 -1.88 -31.47 -8.57
N PHE A 487 -2.05 -30.22 -8.96
CA PHE A 487 -3.15 -29.36 -8.51
C PHE A 487 -3.59 -28.44 -9.64
N ASP A 488 -4.84 -27.99 -9.58
CA ASP A 488 -5.29 -26.82 -10.32
C ASP A 488 -5.04 -25.59 -9.43
N ILE A 489 -4.50 -24.52 -10.01
CA ILE A 489 -4.39 -23.20 -9.37
C ILE A 489 -5.30 -22.21 -10.08
N SER A 490 -5.86 -21.26 -9.32
CA SER A 490 -6.70 -20.16 -9.82
C SER A 490 -6.03 -18.82 -9.52
N PHE A 491 -6.02 -17.89 -10.47
CA PHE A 491 -5.44 -16.55 -10.28
C PHE A 491 -5.94 -15.54 -11.31
N VAL A 492 -5.72 -14.26 -11.02
CA VAL A 492 -6.00 -13.16 -11.95
C VAL A 492 -4.83 -13.00 -12.91
N GLY A 493 -5.09 -13.29 -14.18
CA GLY A 493 -4.18 -13.21 -15.31
C GLY A 493 -3.98 -11.79 -15.86
N ILE A 494 -3.32 -11.72 -17.01
CA ILE A 494 -3.13 -10.47 -17.75
C ILE A 494 -4.49 -9.87 -18.14
N ASP A 495 -4.62 -8.54 -18.07
CA ASP A 495 -5.83 -7.79 -18.37
C ASP A 495 -7.05 -8.17 -17.50
N GLY A 496 -6.81 -8.75 -16.31
CA GLY A 496 -7.85 -9.11 -15.35
C GLY A 496 -8.57 -10.43 -15.65
N ALA A 497 -8.04 -11.26 -16.55
CA ALA A 497 -8.68 -12.53 -16.91
C ALA A 497 -8.56 -13.57 -15.78
N GLU A 498 -9.65 -14.21 -15.37
CA GLU A 498 -9.58 -15.36 -14.46
C GLU A 498 -8.94 -16.56 -15.17
N VAL A 499 -7.88 -17.10 -14.58
CA VAL A 499 -7.12 -18.22 -15.14
C VAL A 499 -7.16 -19.41 -14.18
N THR A 500 -7.45 -20.59 -14.73
CA THR A 500 -7.16 -21.87 -14.07
C THR A 500 -6.04 -22.59 -14.81
N SER A 501 -4.98 -22.99 -14.09
CA SER A 501 -3.84 -23.70 -14.67
C SER A 501 -3.51 -24.98 -13.89
N LYS A 502 -3.15 -26.04 -14.61
CA LYS A 502 -2.65 -27.28 -14.00
C LYS A 502 -1.18 -27.16 -13.68
N VAL A 503 -0.81 -27.40 -12.43
CA VAL A 503 0.58 -27.38 -11.98
C VAL A 503 0.98 -28.70 -11.37
N LYS A 504 2.28 -28.98 -11.41
CA LYS A 504 2.90 -30.13 -10.76
C LYS A 504 4.00 -29.66 -9.83
N ILE A 505 4.05 -30.21 -8.62
CA ILE A 505 5.12 -29.92 -7.65
C ILE A 505 6.34 -30.76 -8.03
N ALA A 506 7.46 -30.09 -8.32
CA ALA A 506 8.76 -30.73 -8.54
C ALA A 506 9.41 -31.14 -7.22
N ARG A 507 9.39 -30.22 -6.24
CA ARG A 507 10.07 -30.39 -4.95
C ARG A 507 9.37 -29.60 -3.85
N LYS A 508 9.17 -30.23 -2.70
CA LYS A 508 8.87 -29.53 -1.45
C LYS A 508 10.18 -29.04 -0.84
N ILE A 509 10.33 -27.73 -0.72
CA ILE A 509 11.56 -27.13 -0.19
C ILE A 509 11.48 -27.11 1.34
N TRP A 510 10.34 -26.71 1.87
CA TRP A 510 10.14 -26.62 3.31
C TRP A 510 8.65 -26.61 3.66
N PHE A 511 8.33 -27.17 4.82
CA PHE A 511 7.02 -27.11 5.47
C PHE A 511 7.23 -27.00 6.98
N SER A 512 6.45 -26.15 7.64
CA SER A 512 6.40 -26.02 9.10
C SER A 512 5.01 -25.61 9.53
N GLY A 513 4.25 -26.52 10.14
CA GLY A 513 2.97 -26.24 10.77
C GLY A 513 3.12 -25.69 12.18
N THR A 514 2.22 -24.80 12.62
CA THR A 514 2.11 -24.42 14.03
C THR A 514 1.60 -25.61 14.85
N THR A 515 2.16 -25.79 16.04
CA THR A 515 1.60 -26.72 17.04
C THR A 515 0.45 -26.02 17.78
N VAL A 516 -0.66 -26.76 17.98
CA VAL A 516 -1.92 -26.26 18.55
C VAL A 516 -2.09 -26.68 20.00
#